data_AF-A0A5N6H7I7-F1
#
_entry.id   AF-A0A5N6H7I7-F1
#
_cell.length_a   1.000
_cell.length_b   1.000
_cell.length_c   1.000
_cell.angle_alpha   90.00
_cell.angle_beta   90.00
_cell.angle_gamma   90.00
#
_symmetry.space_group_name_H-M   'P 1'
#
loop_
_entity.id
_entity.type
_entity.pdbx_description
1 polymer ?
#
loop_
_entity_poly.entity_id
_entity_poly.type
_entity_poly.pdbx_seq_one_letter_code
_entity_poly.pdbx_strand_id
1 'polypeptide(L)'
;MTGKVPDVVLMTTSGSMRIVGEMKTRWVVALDLEAATLPHEEPHLRHILGADRGYMKMSDRKYGFISTYEGTIFLKQDFKMGSWTLFHGHAIRHSTKEQEVLDFGDKFSLRECFWFLIGCDLEDDIAGNSLLLRE
;
A
#
# COMPACT_ATOMS: atom_id res chain seq x y z
N MET A 1 -10.34 -10.15 -17.34
CA MET A 1 -10.92 -8.81 -17.06
C MET A 1 -10.13 -7.77 -17.84
N THR A 2 -10.85 -6.83 -18.43
CA THR A 2 -10.38 -5.79 -19.36
C THR A 2 -9.60 -4.68 -18.66
N GLY A 3 -8.34 -4.47 -19.07
CA GLY A 3 -7.71 -3.14 -19.18
C GLY A 3 -7.41 -2.33 -17.91
N LYS A 4 -7.53 -2.87 -16.69
CA LYS A 4 -7.12 -2.15 -15.48
C LYS A 4 -5.60 -2.28 -15.30
N VAL A 5 -4.90 -1.14 -15.26
CA VAL A 5 -3.45 -1.05 -15.16
C VAL A 5 -3.12 -0.27 -13.89
N PRO A 6 -2.25 -0.78 -13.00
CA PRO A 6 -1.82 -0.02 -11.84
C PRO A 6 -1.01 1.21 -12.28
N ASP A 7 -1.08 2.29 -11.51
CA ASP A 7 -0.32 3.51 -11.81
C ASP A 7 1.19 3.28 -11.70
N VAL A 8 1.61 2.47 -10.73
CA VAL A 8 3.02 2.16 -10.45
C VAL A 8 3.22 0.68 -10.22
N VAL A 9 4.33 0.15 -10.73
CA VAL A 9 4.82 -1.19 -10.44
C VAL A 9 6.29 -1.12 -10.10
N LEU A 10 6.69 -1.69 -8.96
CA LEU A 10 8.10 -1.97 -8.68
C LEU A 10 8.39 -3.38 -9.17
N MET A 11 9.49 -3.50 -9.92
CA MET A 11 9.89 -4.73 -10.57
C MET A 11 11.32 -5.08 -10.22
N THR A 12 11.65 -6.36 -10.28
CA THR A 12 13.04 -6.80 -10.30
C THR A 12 13.74 -6.35 -11.58
N THR A 13 15.06 -6.43 -11.60
CA THR A 13 15.86 -6.23 -12.82
C THR A 13 15.51 -7.22 -13.94
N SER A 14 14.92 -8.37 -13.61
CA SER A 14 14.40 -9.35 -14.59
C SER A 14 13.01 -9.01 -15.12
N GLY A 15 12.41 -7.90 -14.68
CA GLY A 15 11.06 -7.47 -15.09
C GLY A 15 9.92 -8.17 -14.35
N SER A 16 10.22 -8.90 -13.27
CA SER A 16 9.18 -9.54 -12.45
C SER A 16 8.53 -8.51 -11.53
N MET A 17 7.21 -8.41 -11.58
CA MET A 17 6.41 -7.54 -10.71
C MET A 17 6.51 -8.00 -9.24
N ARG A 18 6.73 -7.05 -8.34
CA ARG A 18 6.89 -7.29 -6.90
C ARG A 18 5.88 -6.51 -6.06
N ILE A 19 5.82 -5.20 -6.27
CA ILE A 19 4.94 -4.30 -5.51
C ILE A 19 4.10 -3.50 -6.51
N VAL A 20 2.81 -3.33 -6.21
CA VAL A 20 1.91 -2.46 -6.97
C VAL A 20 1.66 -1.18 -6.19
N GLY A 21 1.40 -0.09 -6.90
CA GLY A 21 1.03 1.16 -6.25
C GLY A 21 0.07 1.99 -7.07
N GLU A 22 -0.72 2.77 -6.34
CA GLU A 22 -1.74 3.68 -6.87
C GLU A 22 -1.36 5.14 -6.58
N MET A 23 -1.49 6.01 -7.58
CA MET A 23 -1.25 7.43 -7.46
C MET A 23 -2.56 8.21 -7.60
N LYS A 24 -2.92 8.97 -6.57
CA LYS A 24 -4.12 9.81 -6.57
C LYS A 24 -3.75 11.29 -6.54
N THR A 25 -4.55 12.08 -7.24
CA THR A 25 -4.40 13.54 -7.27
C THR A 25 -5.52 14.21 -6.47
N ARG A 26 -5.23 15.39 -5.90
CA ARG A 26 -6.11 16.06 -4.93
C ARG A 26 -7.32 16.82 -5.54
N TRP A 27 -7.42 16.94 -6.86
CA TRP A 27 -8.30 17.95 -7.49
C TRP A 27 -9.80 17.60 -7.52
N VAL A 28 -10.19 16.34 -7.29
CA VAL A 28 -11.60 15.90 -7.44
C VAL A 28 -12.26 15.56 -6.10
N VAL A 29 -11.47 15.23 -5.08
CA VAL A 29 -11.87 15.08 -3.68
C VAL A 29 -10.63 15.45 -2.88
N ALA A 30 -10.75 16.25 -1.83
CA ALA A 30 -9.65 16.53 -0.91
C ALA A 30 -9.24 15.24 -0.18
N LEU A 31 -8.52 14.36 -0.89
CA LEU A 31 -8.03 13.09 -0.39
C LEU A 31 -6.87 13.38 0.55
N ASP A 32 -7.20 13.56 1.81
CA ASP A 32 -6.25 13.60 2.91
C ASP A 32 -6.11 12.16 3.46
N LEU A 33 -4.96 11.54 3.16
CA LEU A 33 -4.68 10.18 3.60
C LEU A 33 -4.52 10.09 5.12
N GLU A 34 -4.10 11.15 5.79
CA GLU A 34 -3.95 11.17 7.24
C GLU A 34 -5.34 11.14 7.89
N ALA A 35 -6.22 12.05 7.45
CA ALA A 35 -7.62 12.07 7.90
C ALA A 35 -8.34 10.75 7.57
N ALA A 36 -8.12 10.18 6.39
CA ALA A 36 -8.72 8.90 6.01
C ALA A 36 -8.31 7.72 6.91
N THR A 37 -7.17 7.80 7.61
CA THR A 37 -6.75 6.74 8.55
C THR A 37 -7.37 6.85 9.94
N LEU A 38 -8.19 7.88 10.20
CA LEU A 38 -8.89 8.03 11.46
C LEU A 38 -9.99 6.95 11.64
N PRO A 39 -10.23 6.44 12.86
CA PRO A 39 -11.16 5.31 13.06
C PRO A 39 -12.59 5.52 12.56
N HIS A 40 -13.07 6.77 12.53
CA HIS A 40 -14.43 7.09 12.06
C HIS A 40 -14.53 7.21 10.53
N GLU A 41 -13.39 7.25 9.82
CA GLU A 41 -13.31 7.35 8.35
C GLU A 41 -13.11 5.99 7.67
N GLU A 42 -13.27 4.88 8.40
CA GLU A 42 -13.06 3.51 7.88
C GLU A 42 -13.77 3.24 6.54
N PRO A 43 -15.06 3.61 6.35
CA PRO A 43 -15.72 3.42 5.05
C PRO A 43 -15.07 4.20 3.91
N HIS A 44 -14.58 5.41 4.21
CA HIS A 44 -13.86 6.25 3.24
C HIS A 44 -12.51 5.63 2.88
N LEU A 45 -11.75 5.17 3.88
CA LEU A 45 -10.48 4.48 3.68
C LEU A 45 -10.65 3.23 2.83
N ARG A 46 -11.66 2.40 3.10
CA ARG A 46 -11.94 1.21 2.30
C ARG A 46 -12.23 1.55 0.84
N HIS A 47 -12.94 2.65 0.59
CA HIS A 47 -13.22 3.10 -0.77
C HIS A 47 -11.93 3.49 -1.50
N ILE A 48 -11.06 4.24 -0.83
CA ILE A 48 -9.76 4.68 -1.35
C ILE A 48 -8.85 3.48 -1.66
N LEU A 49 -8.72 2.54 -0.72
CA LEU A 49 -7.82 1.38 -0.84
C LEU A 49 -8.35 0.30 -1.79
N GLY A 50 -9.62 0.37 -2.20
CA GLY A 50 -10.28 -0.67 -2.99
C GLY A 50 -9.61 -0.93 -4.35
N ALA A 51 -9.10 0.12 -5.00
CA ALA A 51 -8.39 -0.01 -6.27
C ALA A 51 -7.07 -0.78 -6.11
N ASP A 52 -6.22 -0.34 -5.18
CA ASP A 52 -4.90 -0.94 -4.93
C ASP A 52 -5.01 -2.39 -4.45
N ARG A 53 -5.93 -2.65 -3.50
CA ARG A 53 -6.28 -4.01 -3.07
C ARG A 53 -6.67 -4.91 -4.24
N GLY A 54 -7.42 -4.37 -5.20
CA GLY A 54 -7.82 -5.08 -6.41
C GLY A 54 -6.61 -5.57 -7.20
N TYR A 55 -5.64 -4.68 -7.43
CA TYR A 55 -4.39 -5.03 -8.11
C TYR A 55 -3.57 -6.03 -7.31
N MET A 56 -3.32 -5.77 -6.01
CA MET A 56 -2.56 -6.67 -5.14
C MET A 56 -3.11 -8.11 -5.17
N LYS A 57 -4.44 -8.27 -5.10
CA LYS A 57 -5.09 -9.59 -5.18
C LYS A 57 -4.95 -10.22 -6.57
N MET A 58 -5.14 -9.44 -7.64
CA MET A 58 -5.06 -9.94 -9.02
C MET A 58 -3.65 -10.36 -9.43
N SER A 59 -2.62 -9.65 -8.97
CA SER A 59 -1.22 -9.94 -9.24
C SER A 59 -0.58 -10.86 -8.19
N ASP A 60 -1.34 -11.33 -7.20
CA ASP A 60 -0.85 -12.15 -6.09
C ASP A 60 0.33 -11.52 -5.32
N ARG A 61 0.35 -10.19 -5.22
CA ARG A 61 1.45 -9.44 -4.59
C ARG A 61 1.11 -9.13 -3.14
N LYS A 62 2.02 -9.42 -2.22
CA LYS A 62 1.78 -9.25 -0.78
C LYS A 62 1.77 -7.78 -0.34
N TYR A 63 2.53 -6.94 -1.03
CA TYR A 63 2.78 -5.56 -0.66
C TYR A 63 2.28 -4.57 -1.71
N GLY A 64 1.86 -3.40 -1.25
CA GLY A 64 1.39 -2.32 -2.09
C GLY A 64 1.49 -0.96 -1.42
N PHE A 65 1.11 0.10 -2.11
CA PHE A 65 1.03 1.43 -1.53
C PHE A 65 0.07 2.33 -2.32
N ILE A 66 -0.53 3.28 -1.60
CA ILE A 66 -1.25 4.39 -2.22
C ILE A 66 -0.56 5.70 -1.89
N SER A 67 -0.36 6.54 -2.89
CA SER A 67 0.34 7.81 -2.76
C SER A 67 -0.51 8.96 -3.31
N THR A 68 -0.46 10.09 -2.62
CA THR A 68 -0.87 11.39 -3.17
C THR A 68 0.37 12.26 -3.34
N TYR A 69 0.21 13.54 -3.70
CA TYR A 69 1.34 14.48 -3.70
C TYR A 69 1.97 14.71 -2.32
N GLU A 70 1.29 14.31 -1.24
CA GLU A 70 1.58 14.83 0.09
C GLU A 70 1.86 13.74 1.11
N GLY A 71 1.36 12.53 0.87
CA GLY A 71 1.62 11.39 1.73
C GLY A 71 1.41 10.06 1.03
N THR A 72 1.93 9.02 1.65
CA THR A 72 1.84 7.62 1.19
C THR A 72 1.37 6.72 2.32
N ILE A 73 0.45 5.80 2.04
CA ILE A 73 0.10 4.69 2.93
C ILE A 73 0.67 3.40 2.33
N PHE A 74 1.40 2.64 3.13
CA PHE A 74 1.89 1.31 2.77
C PHE A 74 0.90 0.23 3.17
N LEU A 75 0.77 -0.80 2.33
CA LEU A 75 -0.21 -1.86 2.47
C LEU A 75 0.47 -3.24 2.52
N LYS A 76 -0.17 -4.16 3.26
CA LYS A 76 0.17 -5.58 3.27
C LYS A 76 -1.13 -6.40 3.23
N GLN A 77 -1.24 -7.36 2.33
CA GLN A 77 -2.30 -8.36 2.40
C GLN A 77 -1.77 -9.66 3.02
N ASP A 78 -2.48 -10.20 3.99
CA ASP A 78 -2.07 -11.43 4.68
C ASP A 78 -3.28 -12.22 5.19
N PHE A 79 -3.10 -13.52 5.41
CA PHE A 79 -4.14 -14.34 6.02
C PHE A 79 -4.00 -14.34 7.54
N LYS A 80 -4.90 -13.64 8.24
CA LYS A 80 -4.85 -13.48 9.70
C LYS A 80 -6.22 -13.77 10.31
N MET A 81 -6.21 -14.49 11.43
CA MET A 81 -7.42 -14.85 12.19
C MET A 81 -8.53 -15.49 11.31
N GLY A 82 -8.14 -16.33 10.35
CA GLY A 82 -9.09 -17.04 9.48
C GLY A 82 -9.64 -16.22 8.31
N SER A 83 -9.13 -15.01 8.05
CA SER A 83 -9.57 -14.17 6.94
C SER A 83 -8.43 -13.46 6.22
N TRP A 84 -8.59 -13.26 4.91
CA TRP A 84 -7.71 -12.39 4.12
C TRP A 84 -7.93 -10.94 4.54
N THR A 85 -6.90 -10.36 5.15
CA THR A 85 -6.92 -9.02 5.71
C THR A 85 -5.96 -8.11 4.95
N LEU A 86 -6.40 -6.90 4.62
CA LEU A 86 -5.54 -5.83 4.14
C LEU A 86 -5.13 -4.98 5.35
N PHE A 87 -3.86 -5.06 5.72
CA PHE A 87 -3.24 -4.19 6.70
C PHE A 87 -2.77 -2.92 6.00
N HIS A 88 -2.87 -1.79 6.71
CA HIS A 88 -2.33 -0.51 6.27
C HIS A 88 -1.53 0.12 7.40
N GLY A 89 -0.48 0.86 7.04
CA GLY A 89 0.25 1.73 7.95
C GLY A 89 -0.46 3.07 8.16
N HIS A 90 0.21 3.96 8.89
CA HIS A 90 -0.12 5.39 8.95
C HIS A 90 0.28 6.09 7.64
N ALA A 91 -0.36 7.21 7.35
CA ALA A 91 0.03 8.05 6.22
C ALA A 91 1.38 8.73 6.51
N ILE A 92 2.40 8.44 5.70
CA ILE A 92 3.71 9.06 5.81
C ILE A 92 3.75 10.29 4.91
N ARG A 93 3.90 11.48 5.51
CA ARG A 93 4.04 12.73 4.74
C ARG A 93 5.35 12.75 3.96
N HIS A 94 5.32 13.25 2.73
CA HIS A 94 6.51 13.32 1.87
C HIS A 94 7.55 14.32 2.39
N SER A 95 7.11 15.28 3.21
CA SER A 95 7.98 16.25 3.89
C SER A 95 8.63 15.73 5.16
N THR A 96 8.29 14.51 5.62
CA THR A 96 8.86 13.92 6.85
C THR A 96 10.37 13.70 6.65
N LYS A 97 11.17 14.30 7.52
CA LYS A 97 12.63 14.13 7.55
C LYS A 97 13.00 12.99 8.48
N GLU A 98 14.08 12.30 8.14
CA GLU A 98 14.76 11.34 9.01
C GLU A 98 15.07 12.00 10.36
N GLN A 99 14.61 11.39 11.45
CA GLN A 99 14.94 11.80 12.81
C GLN A 99 15.44 10.60 13.61
N GLU A 100 16.67 10.68 14.13
CA GLU A 100 17.20 9.72 15.09
C GLU A 100 16.48 9.86 16.44
N VAL A 101 15.37 9.16 16.68
CA VAL A 101 14.76 9.14 18.02
C VAL A 101 14.02 7.83 18.33
N LEU A 102 14.10 7.44 19.61
CA LEU A 102 13.59 6.22 20.28
C LEU A 102 12.07 5.93 20.21
N ASP A 103 11.27 6.70 19.46
CA ASP A 103 9.79 6.56 19.45
C ASP A 103 9.24 6.61 18.02
N PHE A 104 8.51 5.54 17.64
CA PHE A 104 8.28 5.06 16.27
C PHE A 104 7.13 5.76 15.50
N GLY A 105 6.39 6.67 16.16
CA GLY A 105 5.10 7.16 15.66
C GLY A 105 5.11 8.01 14.39
N ASP A 106 6.17 8.80 14.13
CA ASP A 106 6.17 9.82 13.04
C ASP A 106 7.59 10.24 12.59
N LYS A 107 8.51 9.29 12.35
CA LYS A 107 9.95 9.64 12.21
C LYS A 107 10.70 9.00 11.04
N PHE A 108 10.05 8.13 10.29
CA PHE A 108 10.65 7.50 9.11
C PHE A 108 10.33 8.32 7.87
N SER A 109 11.36 8.67 7.13
CA SER A 109 11.20 9.27 5.82
C SER A 109 10.55 8.28 4.85
N LEU A 110 9.88 8.82 3.82
CA LEU A 110 9.29 7.99 2.77
C LEU A 110 10.32 7.04 2.13
N ARG A 111 11.57 7.47 2.02
CA ARG A 111 12.68 6.68 1.48
C ARG A 111 12.96 5.44 2.34
N GLU A 112 13.04 5.60 3.65
CA GLU A 112 13.28 4.48 4.57
C GLU A 112 12.12 3.48 4.54
N CYS A 113 10.89 3.97 4.46
CA CYS A 113 9.73 3.09 4.33
C CYS A 113 9.76 2.28 3.04
N PHE A 114 10.12 2.87 1.89
CA PHE A 114 10.30 2.12 0.65
C PHE A 114 11.44 1.11 0.75
N TRP A 115 12.56 1.48 1.38
CA TRP A 115 13.68 0.58 1.60
C TRP A 115 13.26 -0.64 2.43
N PHE A 116 12.53 -0.40 3.53
CA PHE A 116 11.98 -1.45 4.38
C PHE A 116 11.00 -2.35 3.62
N LEU A 117 10.08 -1.76 2.85
CA LEU A 117 9.10 -2.50 2.05
C LEU A 117 9.78 -3.45 1.05
N ILE A 118 10.83 -2.97 0.37
CA ILE A 118 11.64 -3.79 -0.55
C ILE A 118 12.30 -4.94 0.21
N GLY A 119 12.84 -4.69 1.40
CA GLY A 119 13.40 -5.74 2.25
C GLY A 119 12.38 -6.83 2.57
N CYS A 120 11.17 -6.46 2.97
CA CYS A 120 10.09 -7.42 3.23
C CYS A 120 9.66 -8.19 1.97
N ASP A 121 9.57 -7.51 0.83
CA ASP A 121 9.22 -8.14 -0.46
C ASP A 121 10.27 -9.18 -0.90
N LEU A 122 11.55 -8.92 -0.67
CA LEU A 122 12.61 -9.86 -0.99
C LEU A 122 12.53 -11.15 -0.14
N GLU A 123 11.96 -11.06 1.06
CA GLU A 123 11.72 -12.22 1.92
C GLU A 123 10.44 -12.98 1.53
N ASP A 124 9.36 -12.27 1.20
CA ASP A 124 8.03 -12.86 0.99
C ASP A 124 7.10 -11.97 0.13
N ASP A 125 7.23 -12.02 -1.20
CA ASP A 125 6.45 -11.18 -2.12
C ASP A 125 5.07 -11.74 -2.49
N ILE A 126 4.83 -13.03 -2.24
CA ILE A 126 3.64 -13.73 -2.72
C ILE A 126 2.56 -13.74 -1.64
N ALA A 127 1.37 -13.24 -1.98
CA ALA A 127 0.25 -13.33 -1.06
C ALA A 127 -0.31 -14.74 -0.97
N GLY A 128 -0.45 -15.45 -2.10
CA GLY A 128 -1.09 -16.77 -2.17
C GLY A 128 -2.62 -16.68 -2.13
N ASN A 129 -3.19 -15.53 -2.51
CA ASN A 129 -4.63 -15.26 -2.45
C ASN A 129 -5.31 -15.18 -3.83
N SER A 130 -4.53 -15.40 -4.89
CA SER A 130 -4.97 -15.41 -6.30
C SER A 130 -5.90 -16.58 -6.66
N LEU A 131 -5.89 -17.67 -5.87
CA LEU A 131 -6.64 -18.90 -6.15
C LEU A 131 -8.11 -18.90 -5.68
N LEU A 132 -8.60 -17.85 -5.03
CA LEU A 132 -10.00 -17.75 -4.57
C LEU A 132 -10.96 -17.15 -5.64
N LEU A 133 -10.71 -17.42 -6.92
CA LEU A 133 -11.64 -17.13 -8.03
C LEU A 133 -12.51 -18.34 -8.39
N ARG A 134 -12.97 -19.08 -7.37
CA ARG A 134 -14.06 -20.05 -7.49
C ARG A 134 -14.97 -19.92 -6.29
N GLU A 135 -16.03 -19.14 -6.46
CA GLU A 135 -17.45 -19.48 -6.26
C GLU A 135 -18.32 -18.27 -6.66
#